data_AF-M2QK72-F1
#
_entry.id   AF-M2QK72-F1
#
_cell.length_a   1.000
_cell.length_b   1.000
_cell.length_c   1.000
_cell.angle_alpha   90.00
_cell.angle_beta   90.00
_cell.angle_gamma   90.00
#
_symmetry.space_group_name_H-M   'P 1'
#
loop_
_entity.id
_entity.type
_entity.pdbx_description
1 polymer ?
#
loop_
_entity_poly.entity_id
_entity_poly.type
_entity_poly.pdbx_seq_one_letter_code
_entity_poly.pdbx_strand_id
1 'polypeptide(L)'
;MYLSQNGIQPVSLGVDWACRLGALRYLHFDGRPLVHVSPTEWVMDPQVIRQMAADRRYVEIPPPDPNVLSFQFAPDSFPGRLFDVWQPNPDPAAQRRLLKRIRGKNEAWLSLRDVNLARRFVAELVQQDGMVVTRELVTSADRLLLVRRDPAAPPAHRSGFHPGSPNFPLFTGLVAGLLCCALILIGNLTPHEWLFYLGAVLLLPTIVAGALWNYLVPRSTRAGWLANRFAAGDPAVQVNSIAYGLDPELVAQMAAGFGYFHTSWIRHKYEWQSEIVFVRGTLTNGRSSDPGAIGRP
;
A
#
# COMPACT_ATOMS: atom_id res chain seq x y z
N MET A 1 13.81 -4.30 19.92
CA MET A 1 13.57 -5.41 18.97
C MET A 1 13.99 -6.69 19.68
N TYR A 2 13.05 -7.42 20.29
CA TYR A 2 13.37 -8.67 20.99
C TYR A 2 13.32 -9.83 20.01
N LEU A 3 14.44 -10.08 19.33
CA LEU A 3 14.68 -11.37 18.69
C LEU A 3 15.22 -12.29 19.79
N SER A 4 14.47 -13.34 20.13
CA SER A 4 15.04 -14.43 20.92
C SER A 4 16.19 -15.03 20.11
N GLN A 5 17.31 -15.34 20.78
CA GLN A 5 18.51 -15.93 20.16
C GLN A 5 18.22 -17.27 19.44
N ASN A 6 17.03 -17.85 19.61
CA ASN A 6 16.64 -19.14 19.03
C ASN A 6 15.55 -19.04 17.94
N GLY A 7 15.23 -17.84 17.44
CA GLY A 7 14.63 -17.67 16.10
C GLY A 7 13.23 -18.25 15.84
N ILE A 8 12.52 -18.80 16.83
CA ILE A 8 11.17 -19.34 16.63
C ILE A 8 10.30 -18.97 17.83
N GLN A 9 9.51 -17.89 17.71
CA GLN A 9 8.28 -17.79 18.48
C GLN A 9 7.23 -18.71 17.85
N PRO A 10 6.38 -19.39 18.64
CA PRO A 10 5.24 -20.12 18.11
C PRO A 10 4.38 -19.17 17.27
N VAL A 11 4.08 -19.60 16.05
CA VAL A 11 3.44 -18.80 14.99
C VAL A 11 2.14 -18.14 15.46
N SER A 12 1.40 -18.78 16.39
CA SER A 12 0.17 -18.23 16.98
C SER A 12 0.40 -16.97 17.83
N LEU A 13 1.41 -16.97 18.72
CA LEU A 13 1.75 -15.81 19.55
C LEU A 13 2.34 -14.66 18.72
N GLY A 14 3.12 -15.00 17.69
CA GLY A 14 3.69 -14.00 16.78
C GLY A 14 2.64 -13.31 15.91
N VAL A 15 1.64 -14.05 15.41
CA VAL A 15 0.55 -13.49 14.59
C VAL A 15 -0.36 -12.59 15.41
N ASP A 16 -0.79 -13.02 16.60
CA ASP A 16 -1.63 -12.19 17.47
C ASP A 16 -0.92 -10.90 17.88
N TRP A 17 0.36 -10.99 18.25
CA TRP A 17 1.16 -9.82 18.58
C TRP A 17 1.34 -8.89 17.37
N ALA A 18 1.62 -9.42 16.17
CA ALA A 18 1.76 -8.62 14.96
C ALA A 18 0.44 -7.99 14.50
N CYS A 19 -0.68 -8.69 14.66
CA CYS A 19 -2.01 -8.14 14.40
C CYS A 19 -2.34 -6.99 15.35
N ARG A 20 -2.08 -7.14 16.67
CA ARG A 20 -2.26 -6.05 17.63
C ARG A 20 -1.33 -4.88 17.30
N LEU A 21 -0.08 -5.16 17.00
CA LEU A 21 0.93 -4.15 16.67
C LEU A 21 0.55 -3.37 15.42
N GLY A 22 0.16 -4.07 14.35
CA GLY A 22 -0.29 -3.47 13.11
C GLY A 22 -1.62 -2.73 13.27
N ALA A 23 -2.56 -3.25 14.07
CA ALA A 23 -3.82 -2.58 14.35
C ALA A 23 -3.58 -1.28 15.13
N LEU A 24 -2.73 -1.30 16.16
CA LEU A 24 -2.36 -0.10 16.89
C LEU A 24 -1.69 0.93 15.97
N ARG A 25 -0.66 0.51 15.24
CA ARG A 25 0.15 1.39 14.37
C ARG A 25 -0.63 1.98 13.19
N TYR A 26 -1.49 1.19 12.55
CA TYR A 26 -2.10 1.58 11.26
C TYR A 26 -3.60 1.84 11.32
N LEU A 27 -4.31 1.33 12.32
CA LEU A 27 -5.76 1.55 12.48
C LEU A 27 -6.08 2.51 13.63
N HIS A 28 -5.28 2.53 14.69
CA HIS A 28 -5.52 3.40 15.85
C HIS A 28 -4.80 4.75 15.72
N PHE A 29 -3.56 4.75 15.22
CA PHE A 29 -2.82 5.97 14.82
C PHE A 29 -3.06 6.30 13.33
N ASP A 30 -4.33 6.52 13.00
CA ASP A 30 -4.86 6.74 11.64
C ASP A 30 -4.87 8.22 11.19
N GLY A 31 -4.49 9.16 12.07
CA GLY A 31 -4.55 10.60 11.83
C GLY A 31 -5.68 11.32 12.59
N ARG A 32 -6.46 10.61 13.41
CA ARG A 32 -7.39 11.25 14.38
C ARG A 32 -6.67 12.27 15.26
N PRO A 33 -7.31 13.40 15.59
CA PRO A 33 -6.67 14.51 16.31
C PRO A 33 -6.20 14.11 17.71
N LEU A 34 -6.92 13.18 18.35
CA LEU A 34 -6.63 12.71 19.71
C LEU A 34 -6.85 11.19 19.76
N VAL A 35 -5.89 10.48 20.36
CA VAL A 35 -5.92 9.03 20.53
C VAL A 35 -5.53 8.69 21.97
N HIS A 36 -6.31 7.82 22.59
CA HIS A 36 -6.05 7.31 23.94
C HIS A 36 -5.78 5.82 23.85
N VAL A 37 -4.66 5.37 24.44
CA VAL A 37 -4.23 3.97 24.38
C VAL A 37 -3.91 3.50 25.78
N SER A 38 -4.58 2.44 26.24
CA SER A 38 -4.20 1.79 27.50
C SER A 38 -3.18 0.68 27.26
N PRO A 39 -1.96 0.75 27.84
CA PRO A 39 -0.96 -0.30 27.65
C PRO A 39 -1.41 -1.69 28.13
N THR A 40 -2.28 -1.74 29.15
CA THR A 40 -2.83 -2.99 29.69
C THR A 40 -3.85 -3.63 28.75
N GLU A 41 -4.71 -2.83 28.10
CA GLU A 41 -5.67 -3.33 27.10
C GLU A 41 -4.97 -3.92 25.87
N TRP A 42 -3.92 -3.25 25.41
CA TRP A 42 -3.16 -3.69 24.23
C TRP A 42 -2.12 -4.77 24.55
N VAL A 43 -1.83 -5.01 25.84
CA VAL A 43 -0.78 -5.94 26.33
C VAL A 43 0.55 -5.63 25.64
N MET A 44 0.94 -4.35 25.64
CA MET A 44 2.17 -3.87 25.03
C MET A 44 2.97 -2.97 25.96
N ASP A 45 4.28 -2.98 25.78
CA ASP A 45 5.17 -2.04 26.46
C ASP A 45 4.81 -0.59 26.08
N PRO A 46 4.56 0.30 27.06
CA PRO A 46 4.35 1.72 26.83
C PRO A 46 5.38 2.38 25.90
N GLN A 47 6.66 1.97 25.96
CA GLN A 47 7.71 2.50 25.09
C GLN A 47 7.49 2.15 23.62
N VAL A 48 6.99 0.95 23.35
CA VAL A 48 6.65 0.50 21.99
C VAL A 48 5.46 1.30 21.45
N ILE A 49 4.46 1.59 22.29
CA ILE A 49 3.30 2.43 21.93
C ILE A 49 3.76 3.87 21.61
N ARG A 50 4.63 4.46 22.44
CA ARG A 50 5.19 5.79 22.20
C ARG A 50 5.98 5.86 20.89
N GLN A 51 6.80 4.86 20.61
CA GLN A 51 7.55 4.80 19.35
C GLN A 51 6.59 4.74 18.16
N MET A 52 5.52 3.94 18.22
CA MET A 52 4.52 3.88 17.15
C MET A 52 3.77 5.20 16.97
N ALA A 53 3.41 5.86 18.06
CA ALA A 53 2.80 7.17 18.03
C ALA A 53 3.74 8.18 17.35
N ALA A 54 5.01 8.22 17.74
CA ALA A 54 6.02 9.10 17.16
C ALA A 54 6.27 8.82 15.67
N ASP A 55 6.39 7.55 15.27
CA ASP A 55 6.51 7.13 13.86
C ASP A 55 5.31 7.63 13.02
N ARG A 56 4.13 7.76 13.65
CA ARG A 56 2.89 8.23 13.04
C ARG A 56 2.62 9.71 13.27
N ARG A 57 3.63 10.47 13.74
CA ARG A 57 3.58 11.92 13.96
C ARG A 57 2.60 12.37 15.04
N TYR A 58 2.45 11.55 16.07
CA TYR A 58 1.74 11.91 17.28
C TYR A 58 2.71 12.38 18.36
N VAL A 59 2.28 13.35 19.15
CA VAL A 59 3.00 13.85 20.33
C VAL A 59 2.22 13.42 21.57
N GLU A 60 2.94 12.91 22.57
CA GLU A 60 2.34 12.54 23.86
C GLU A 60 1.88 13.81 24.59
N ILE A 61 0.64 13.79 25.08
CA ILE A 61 0.07 14.85 25.90
C ILE A 61 -0.25 14.32 27.30
N PRO A 62 -0.40 15.18 28.32
CA PRO A 62 -0.77 14.73 29.66
C PRO A 62 -2.03 13.87 29.62
N PRO A 63 -1.99 12.63 30.14
CA PRO A 63 -3.14 11.76 30.07
C PRO A 63 -4.21 12.16 31.09
N PRO A 64 -5.50 11.89 30.79
CA PRO A 64 -6.58 12.13 31.74
C PRO A 64 -6.50 11.18 32.94
N ASP A 65 -5.96 9.97 32.73
CA ASP A 65 -5.80 8.92 33.73
C ASP A 65 -4.38 8.35 33.72
N PRO A 66 -3.83 7.92 34.88
CA PRO A 66 -2.46 7.39 34.97
C PRO A 66 -2.25 6.05 34.22
N ASN A 67 -3.33 5.34 33.89
CA ASN A 67 -3.29 4.03 33.22
C ASN A 67 -3.46 4.12 31.69
N VAL A 68 -3.53 5.34 31.15
CA VAL A 68 -3.77 5.61 29.73
C VAL A 68 -2.67 6.52 29.20
N LEU A 69 -2.23 6.28 27.97
CA LEU A 69 -1.37 7.19 27.22
C LEU A 69 -2.23 8.00 26.26
N SER A 70 -2.03 9.31 26.25
CA SER A 70 -2.76 10.22 25.37
C SER A 70 -1.84 10.83 24.33
N PHE A 71 -2.31 10.86 23.10
CA PHE A 71 -1.52 11.28 21.95
C PHE A 71 -2.32 12.26 21.09
N GLN A 72 -1.72 13.40 20.76
CA GLN A 72 -2.27 14.37 19.84
C GLN A 72 -1.59 14.26 18.48
N PHE A 73 -2.38 14.23 17.40
CA PHE A 73 -1.84 14.24 16.04
C PHE A 73 -1.27 15.63 15.74
N ALA A 74 0.05 15.70 15.57
CA ALA A 74 0.77 16.96 15.36
C ALA A 74 1.77 16.78 14.20
N PRO A 75 1.30 16.57 12.96
CA PRO A 75 2.17 16.32 11.81
C PRO A 75 3.14 17.48 11.54
N ASP A 76 2.77 18.68 11.99
CA ASP A 76 3.51 19.93 11.84
C ASP A 76 4.72 20.01 12.77
N SER A 77 4.74 19.23 13.85
CA SER A 77 5.84 19.13 14.80
C SER A 77 6.97 18.22 14.32
N PHE A 78 6.77 17.50 13.21
CA PHE A 78 7.74 16.58 12.64
C PHE A 78 8.29 17.13 11.31
N PRO A 79 9.61 17.02 11.06
CA PRO A 79 10.21 17.43 9.78
C PRO A 79 9.72 16.55 8.62
N GLY A 80 9.64 17.13 7.40
CA GLY A 80 9.34 16.37 6.17
C GLY A 80 7.88 16.43 5.69
N ARG A 81 7.37 17.65 5.41
CA ARG A 81 6.07 17.89 4.77
C ARG A 81 6.13 17.65 3.25
N LEU A 82 6.16 16.39 2.83
CA LEU A 82 6.04 16.09 1.40
C LEU A 82 4.63 16.42 0.88
N PHE A 83 4.56 17.27 -0.15
CA PHE A 83 3.36 17.64 -0.89
C PHE A 83 2.27 18.44 -0.14
N ASP A 84 2.58 19.03 1.02
CA ASP A 84 1.68 19.95 1.75
C ASP A 84 1.94 21.44 1.47
N VAL A 85 3.03 21.77 0.77
CA VAL A 85 3.35 23.16 0.41
C VAL A 85 2.35 23.66 -0.62
N TRP A 86 1.70 24.78 -0.32
CA TRP A 86 0.76 25.45 -1.23
C TRP A 86 1.47 25.81 -2.54
N GLN A 87 0.85 25.43 -3.67
CA GLN A 87 1.35 25.75 -5.01
C GLN A 87 0.41 26.79 -5.63
N PRO A 88 0.81 28.07 -5.73
CA PRO A 88 -0.07 29.13 -6.23
C PRO A 88 -0.43 28.98 -7.71
N ASN A 89 0.41 28.32 -8.51
CA ASN A 89 0.16 28.03 -9.93
C ASN A 89 0.56 26.59 -10.28
N PRO A 90 -0.30 25.60 -10.05
CA PRO A 90 -0.02 24.21 -10.41
C PRO A 90 -0.03 24.01 -11.93
N ASP A 91 0.91 23.22 -12.46
CA ASP A 91 1.05 22.91 -13.89
C ASP A 91 -0.29 22.43 -14.51
N PRO A 92 -0.88 23.16 -15.47
CA PRO A 92 -2.14 22.78 -16.13
C PRO A 92 -2.12 21.39 -16.75
N ALA A 93 -0.95 20.92 -17.23
CA ALA A 93 -0.82 19.58 -17.79
C ALA A 93 -0.94 18.50 -16.71
N ALA A 94 -0.42 18.74 -15.50
CA ALA A 94 -0.62 17.85 -14.35
C ALA A 94 -2.11 17.77 -13.94
N GLN A 95 -2.82 18.89 -13.96
CA GLN A 95 -4.26 18.93 -13.65
C GLN A 95 -5.07 18.09 -14.65
N ARG A 96 -4.85 18.30 -15.95
CA ARG A 96 -5.54 17.54 -17.02
C ARG A 96 -5.24 16.04 -16.92
N ARG A 97 -4.00 15.68 -16.58
CA ARG A 97 -3.59 14.27 -16.36
C ARG A 97 -4.31 13.66 -15.17
N LEU A 98 -4.45 14.39 -14.05
CA LEU A 98 -5.21 13.95 -12.89
C LEU A 98 -6.68 13.72 -13.24
N LEU A 99 -7.33 14.71 -13.86
CA LEU A 99 -8.74 14.61 -14.26
C LEU A 99 -8.98 13.44 -15.22
N LYS A 100 -8.11 13.26 -16.23
CA LYS A 100 -8.18 12.10 -17.13
C LYS A 100 -8.04 10.77 -16.39
N ARG A 101 -7.26 10.72 -15.30
CA ARG A 101 -7.06 9.49 -14.51
C ARG A 101 -8.27 9.13 -13.65
N ILE A 102 -9.04 10.11 -13.17
CA ILE A 102 -10.21 9.87 -12.29
C ILE A 102 -11.53 9.81 -13.07
N ARG A 103 -11.61 10.49 -14.23
CA ARG A 103 -12.82 10.56 -15.04
C ARG A 103 -13.42 9.18 -15.33
N GLY A 104 -14.68 9.01 -14.97
CA GLY A 104 -15.44 7.77 -15.20
C GLY A 104 -15.07 6.61 -14.28
N LYS A 105 -14.24 6.83 -13.25
CA LYS A 105 -13.93 5.81 -12.24
C LYS A 105 -14.73 6.07 -10.96
N ASN A 106 -15.22 4.99 -10.36
CA ASN A 106 -15.84 5.06 -9.04
C ASN A 106 -14.79 5.11 -7.91
N GLU A 107 -13.59 4.62 -8.18
CA GLU A 107 -12.49 4.50 -7.22
C GLU A 107 -11.14 4.62 -7.95
N ALA A 108 -10.19 5.35 -7.36
CA ALA A 108 -8.82 5.43 -7.84
C ALA A 108 -7.82 5.65 -6.69
N TRP A 109 -6.66 5.01 -6.80
CA TRP A 109 -5.49 5.35 -5.99
C TRP A 109 -4.66 6.42 -6.71
N LEU A 110 -4.15 7.41 -5.97
CA LEU A 110 -3.38 8.53 -6.49
C LEU A 110 -2.11 8.72 -5.65
N SER A 111 -0.94 8.59 -6.27
CA SER A 111 0.33 9.03 -5.67
C SER A 111 0.53 10.53 -5.94
N LEU A 112 0.77 11.31 -4.88
CA LEU A 112 1.10 12.72 -5.03
C LEU A 112 2.44 12.92 -5.74
N ARG A 113 3.37 11.98 -5.62
CA ARG A 113 4.62 12.00 -6.39
C ARG A 113 4.40 11.79 -7.89
N ASP A 114 3.48 10.91 -8.28
CA ASP A 114 3.14 10.68 -9.69
C ASP A 114 2.40 11.87 -10.33
N VAL A 115 1.54 12.53 -9.55
CA VAL A 115 0.70 13.63 -10.02
C VAL A 115 1.43 14.97 -9.93
N ASN A 116 2.42 15.06 -9.03
CA ASN A 116 3.23 16.26 -8.76
C ASN A 116 2.39 17.51 -8.43
N LEU A 117 1.32 17.31 -7.66
CA LEU A 117 0.42 18.36 -7.19
C LEU A 117 0.35 18.34 -5.66
N ALA A 118 0.16 19.52 -5.07
CA ALA A 118 -0.08 19.64 -3.63
C ALA A 118 -1.36 18.90 -3.20
N ARG A 119 -1.36 18.30 -2.01
CA ARG A 119 -2.49 17.50 -1.50
C ARG A 119 -3.80 18.28 -1.47
N ARG A 120 -3.77 19.53 -1.00
CA ARG A 120 -4.97 20.40 -0.93
C ARG A 120 -5.58 20.60 -2.32
N PHE A 121 -4.74 20.90 -3.29
CA PHE A 121 -5.16 21.10 -4.67
C PHE A 121 -5.70 19.83 -5.33
N VAL A 122 -5.10 18.67 -5.04
CA VAL A 122 -5.65 17.37 -5.49
C VAL A 122 -7.03 17.12 -4.86
N ALA A 123 -7.20 17.39 -3.56
CA ALA A 123 -8.49 17.22 -2.89
C ALA A 123 -9.59 18.11 -3.51
N GLU A 124 -9.26 19.38 -3.81
CA GLU A 124 -10.18 20.31 -4.48
C GLU A 124 -10.59 19.82 -5.88
N LEU A 125 -9.62 19.40 -6.71
CA LEU A 125 -9.90 18.89 -8.06
C LEU A 125 -10.73 17.59 -8.05
N VAL A 126 -10.44 16.71 -7.11
CA VAL A 126 -11.17 15.44 -6.93
C VAL A 126 -12.61 15.73 -6.47
N GLN A 127 -12.80 16.70 -5.58
CA GLN A 127 -14.11 17.15 -5.14
C GLN A 127 -14.93 17.76 -6.27
N GLN A 128 -14.31 18.54 -7.17
CA GLN A 128 -14.96 19.08 -8.36
C GLN A 128 -15.45 18.01 -9.33
N ASP A 129 -14.79 16.84 -9.41
CA ASP A 129 -15.22 15.68 -10.22
C ASP A 129 -16.23 14.77 -9.48
N GLY A 130 -16.71 15.19 -8.30
CA GLY A 130 -17.67 14.47 -7.48
C GLY A 130 -17.07 13.27 -6.74
N MET A 131 -15.76 13.27 -6.48
CA MET A 131 -15.08 12.26 -5.70
C MET A 131 -14.63 12.83 -4.35
N VAL A 132 -14.43 11.97 -3.36
CA VAL A 132 -13.98 12.32 -2.02
C VAL A 132 -12.73 11.51 -1.69
N VAL A 133 -11.76 12.13 -1.02
CA VAL A 133 -10.60 11.42 -0.45
C VAL A 133 -11.08 10.63 0.76
N THR A 134 -11.24 9.31 0.60
CA THR A 134 -11.72 8.42 1.68
C THR A 134 -10.56 7.96 2.57
N ARG A 135 -9.37 7.81 2.00
CA ARG A 135 -8.20 7.33 2.73
C ARG A 135 -6.93 8.02 2.28
N GLU A 136 -6.04 8.20 3.24
CA GLU A 136 -4.74 8.81 3.02
C GLU A 136 -3.67 7.94 3.70
N LEU A 137 -2.68 7.51 2.92
CA LEU A 137 -1.52 6.77 3.41
C LEU A 137 -0.29 7.66 3.24
N VAL A 138 0.50 7.81 4.30
CA VAL A 138 1.59 8.78 4.37
C VAL A 138 2.87 8.08 4.77
N THR A 139 3.95 8.34 4.02
CA THR A 139 5.33 7.94 4.35
C THR A 139 6.29 9.10 4.14
N SER A 140 7.54 8.90 4.53
CA SER A 140 8.63 9.85 4.28
C SER A 140 9.00 10.00 2.81
N ALA A 141 8.53 9.10 1.91
CA ALA A 141 8.90 9.08 0.49
C ALA A 141 7.74 9.41 -0.47
N ASP A 142 6.49 9.15 -0.07
CA ASP A 142 5.31 9.35 -0.90
C ASP A 142 4.02 9.46 -0.06
N ARG A 143 2.96 9.98 -0.69
CA ARG A 143 1.62 10.10 -0.12
C ARG A 143 0.60 9.55 -1.12
N LEU A 144 -0.09 8.49 -0.71
CA LEU A 144 -1.10 7.82 -1.52
C LEU A 144 -2.50 8.21 -1.02
N LEU A 145 -3.34 8.67 -1.94
CA LEU A 145 -4.73 9.03 -1.69
C LEU A 145 -5.64 7.98 -2.34
N LEU A 146 -6.60 7.47 -1.60
CA LEU A 146 -7.73 6.73 -2.14
C LEU A 146 -8.89 7.69 -2.35
N VAL A 147 -9.29 7.87 -3.60
CA VAL A 147 -10.43 8.71 -3.96
C VAL A 147 -11.60 7.84 -4.43
N ARG A 148 -12.80 8.15 -3.94
CA ARG A 148 -14.02 7.38 -4.22
C ARG A 148 -15.17 8.33 -4.51
N ARG A 149 -16.03 7.96 -5.46
CA ARG A 149 -17.25 8.73 -5.77
C ARG A 149 -18.33 8.53 -4.70
N ASP A 150 -18.44 7.31 -4.20
CA ASP A 150 -19.29 6.97 -3.06
C ASP A 150 -18.41 6.46 -1.91
N PRO A 151 -18.32 7.19 -0.78
CA PRO A 151 -17.54 6.75 0.36
C PRO A 151 -18.16 5.53 1.08
N ALA A 152 -19.48 5.32 0.96
CA ALA A 152 -20.20 4.24 1.64
C ALA A 152 -20.21 2.93 0.86
N ALA A 153 -19.97 2.96 -0.46
CA ALA A 153 -19.89 1.76 -1.27
C ALA A 153 -18.76 0.83 -0.78
N PRO A 154 -18.90 -0.51 -0.82
CA PRO A 154 -17.78 -1.41 -0.58
C PRO A 154 -16.69 -1.22 -1.66
N PRO A 155 -15.40 -1.47 -1.35
CA PRO A 155 -14.31 -1.38 -2.33
C PRO A 155 -14.67 -2.24 -3.54
N ALA A 156 -14.64 -1.64 -4.73
CA ALA A 156 -15.10 -2.31 -5.93
C ALA A 156 -14.10 -3.41 -6.31
N HIS A 157 -14.49 -4.67 -6.18
CA HIS A 157 -13.76 -5.78 -6.78
C HIS A 157 -13.77 -5.63 -8.30
N ARG A 158 -12.65 -5.17 -8.85
CA ARG A 158 -12.45 -5.24 -10.30
C ARG A 158 -11.87 -6.61 -10.61
N SER A 159 -12.71 -7.53 -11.04
CA SER A 159 -12.28 -8.77 -11.72
C SER A 159 -11.65 -8.37 -13.06
N GLY A 160 -10.36 -8.07 -13.02
CA GLY A 160 -9.60 -7.68 -14.20
C GLY A 160 -8.14 -8.05 -14.01
N PHE A 161 -7.49 -8.39 -15.12
CA PHE A 161 -6.07 -8.71 -15.25
C PHE A 161 -5.19 -8.09 -14.15
N HIS A 162 -4.55 -8.97 -13.37
CA HIS A 162 -3.73 -8.62 -12.20
C HIS A 162 -2.26 -8.85 -12.53
N PRO A 163 -1.56 -7.88 -13.14
CA PRO A 163 -0.12 -7.96 -13.36
C PRO A 163 0.59 -7.65 -12.03
N GLY A 164 0.39 -8.52 -11.04
CA GLY A 164 0.83 -8.31 -9.67
C GLY A 164 1.41 -9.56 -9.03
N SER A 165 1.54 -10.69 -9.75
CA SER A 165 2.53 -11.66 -9.32
C SER A 165 3.91 -11.09 -9.69
N PRO A 166 4.93 -11.21 -8.82
CA PRO A 166 6.30 -10.85 -9.20
C PRO A 166 6.74 -11.58 -10.47
N ASN A 167 6.12 -12.74 -10.73
CA ASN A 167 6.32 -13.54 -11.93
C ASN A 167 5.57 -13.03 -13.15
N PHE A 168 4.63 -12.08 -13.07
CA PHE A 168 3.83 -11.68 -14.23
C PHE A 168 4.66 -10.99 -15.34
N PRO A 169 5.38 -9.88 -15.07
CA PRO A 169 6.26 -9.27 -16.06
C PRO A 169 7.44 -10.18 -16.44
N LEU A 170 7.92 -10.99 -15.49
CA LEU A 170 8.92 -12.01 -15.79
C LEU A 170 8.37 -13.09 -16.72
N PHE A 171 7.13 -13.55 -16.54
CA PHE A 171 6.51 -14.61 -17.32
C PHE A 171 6.13 -14.12 -18.72
N THR A 172 5.52 -12.94 -18.85
CA THR A 172 5.23 -12.37 -20.17
C THR A 172 6.52 -12.01 -20.89
N GLY A 173 7.51 -11.44 -20.20
CA GLY A 173 8.83 -11.16 -20.75
C GLY A 173 9.59 -12.42 -21.16
N LEU A 174 9.51 -13.49 -20.37
CA LEU A 174 10.17 -14.78 -20.64
C LEU A 174 9.47 -15.51 -21.79
N VAL A 175 8.13 -15.51 -21.86
CA VAL A 175 7.39 -16.09 -22.99
C VAL A 175 7.66 -15.32 -24.29
N ALA A 176 7.61 -13.99 -24.25
CA ALA A 176 7.93 -13.16 -25.41
C ALA A 176 9.41 -13.31 -25.81
N GLY A 177 10.32 -13.38 -24.84
CA GLY A 177 11.74 -13.64 -25.06
C GLY A 177 11.98 -15.01 -25.69
N LEU A 178 11.32 -16.07 -25.18
CA LEU A 178 11.40 -17.42 -25.76
C LEU A 178 10.86 -17.46 -27.19
N LEU A 179 9.75 -16.78 -27.47
CA LEU A 179 9.21 -16.67 -28.84
C LEU A 179 10.20 -15.95 -29.78
N CYS A 180 10.85 -14.89 -29.31
CA CYS A 180 11.86 -14.19 -30.09
C CYS A 180 13.11 -15.06 -30.30
N CYS A 181 13.57 -15.77 -29.27
CA CYS A 181 14.68 -16.73 -29.38
C CYS A 181 14.34 -17.87 -30.35
N ALA A 182 13.10 -18.37 -30.34
CA ALA A 182 12.63 -19.38 -31.28
C ALA A 182 12.63 -18.85 -32.73
N LEU A 183 12.18 -17.60 -32.96
CA LEU A 183 12.24 -16.95 -34.28
C LEU A 183 13.69 -16.78 -34.77
N ILE A 184 14.59 -16.39 -33.87
CA ILE A 184 16.03 -16.28 -34.15
C ILE A 184 16.61 -17.65 -34.53
N LEU A 185 16.26 -18.70 -33.77
CA LEU A 185 16.74 -20.07 -34.02
C LEU A 185 16.21 -20.61 -35.35
N ILE A 186 14.92 -20.43 -35.63
CA ILE A 186 14.28 -20.86 -36.89
C ILE A 186 14.90 -20.10 -38.07
N GLY A 187 15.07 -18.79 -37.97
CA GLY A 187 15.70 -17.97 -39.01
C GLY A 187 17.15 -18.33 -39.29
N ASN A 188 17.86 -18.90 -38.31
CA ASN A 188 19.24 -19.39 -38.47
C ASN A 188 19.31 -20.82 -39.04
N LEU A 189 18.27 -21.64 -38.81
CA LEU A 189 18.18 -23.02 -39.30
C LEU A 189 17.49 -23.15 -40.67
N THR A 190 16.87 -22.09 -41.16
CA THR A 190 16.16 -22.05 -42.45
C THR A 190 16.76 -20.95 -43.33
N PRO A 191 16.56 -20.98 -44.66
CA PRO A 191 17.02 -19.91 -45.57
C PRO A 191 16.25 -18.58 -45.39
N HIS A 192 15.48 -18.43 -44.32
CA HIS A 192 14.65 -17.26 -44.04
C HIS A 192 15.34 -16.30 -43.08
N GLU A 193 16.43 -15.68 -43.54
CA GLU A 193 17.24 -14.72 -42.76
C GLU A 193 16.41 -13.56 -42.19
N TRP A 194 15.30 -13.18 -42.84
CA TRP A 194 14.40 -12.14 -42.35
C TRP A 194 13.75 -12.47 -40.98
N LEU A 195 13.57 -13.75 -40.65
CA LEU A 195 13.05 -14.18 -39.34
C LEU A 195 14.05 -13.93 -38.21
N PHE A 196 15.34 -14.02 -38.50
CA PHE A 196 16.39 -13.69 -37.54
C PHE A 196 16.34 -12.20 -37.16
N TYR A 197 16.31 -11.32 -38.16
CA TYR A 197 16.23 -9.88 -37.94
C TYR A 197 14.93 -9.49 -37.25
N LEU A 198 13.81 -10.11 -37.62
CA LEU A 198 12.52 -9.88 -36.95
C LEU A 198 12.56 -10.28 -35.47
N GLY A 199 13.09 -11.47 -35.16
CA GLY A 199 13.22 -11.94 -33.79
C GLY A 199 14.13 -11.05 -32.94
N ALA A 200 15.26 -10.61 -33.49
CA ALA A 200 16.17 -9.68 -32.82
C ALA A 200 15.52 -8.30 -32.56
N VAL A 201 14.81 -7.77 -33.55
CA VAL A 201 14.08 -6.48 -33.44
C VAL A 201 12.94 -6.55 -32.43
N LEU A 202 12.25 -7.69 -32.28
CA LEU A 202 11.18 -7.86 -31.29
C LEU A 202 11.70 -8.16 -29.87
N LEU A 203 12.87 -8.79 -29.76
CA LEU A 203 13.47 -9.12 -28.46
C LEU A 203 13.87 -7.86 -27.69
N LEU A 204 14.46 -6.88 -28.39
CA LEU A 204 15.03 -5.68 -27.77
C LEU A 204 13.97 -4.82 -27.05
N PRO A 205 12.81 -4.47 -27.66
CA PRO A 205 11.71 -3.80 -26.98
C PRO A 205 11.14 -4.60 -25.81
N THR A 206 11.12 -5.93 -25.90
CA THR A 206 10.61 -6.80 -24.84
C THR A 206 11.51 -6.73 -23.59
N ILE A 207 12.83 -6.79 -23.78
CA ILE A 207 13.81 -6.64 -22.70
C ILE A 207 13.70 -5.24 -22.07
N VAL A 208 13.63 -4.19 -22.91
CA VAL A 208 13.51 -2.80 -22.45
C VAL A 208 12.20 -2.57 -21.70
N ALA A 209 11.07 -3.08 -22.19
CA ALA A 209 9.77 -2.97 -21.55
C ALA A 209 9.73 -3.72 -20.21
N GLY A 210 10.37 -4.90 -20.12
CA GLY A 210 10.51 -5.64 -18.87
C GLY A 210 11.35 -4.88 -17.84
N ALA A 211 12.51 -4.36 -18.24
CA ALA A 211 13.40 -3.58 -17.38
C ALA A 211 12.78 -2.26 -16.92
N LEU A 212 12.01 -1.60 -17.80
CA LEU A 212 11.37 -0.31 -17.54
C LEU A 212 9.94 -0.44 -17.02
N TRP A 213 9.43 -1.64 -16.72
CA TRP A 213 8.05 -1.85 -16.28
C TRP A 213 7.65 -0.93 -15.11
N ASN A 214 8.55 -0.79 -14.13
CA ASN A 214 8.36 0.06 -12.96
C ASN A 214 8.32 1.57 -13.26
N TYR A 215 8.80 1.98 -14.44
CA TYR A 215 8.73 3.35 -14.94
C TYR A 215 7.53 3.56 -15.87
N LEU A 216 7.19 2.54 -16.66
CA LEU A 216 6.07 2.58 -17.62
C LEU A 216 4.71 2.56 -16.90
N VAL A 217 4.62 1.87 -15.76
CA VAL A 217 3.37 1.79 -14.99
C VAL A 217 3.39 2.78 -13.82
N PRO A 218 2.45 3.76 -13.79
CA PRO A 218 2.34 4.70 -12.68
C PRO A 218 2.17 3.98 -11.33
N ARG A 219 2.76 4.53 -10.26
CA ARG A 219 2.59 4.01 -8.88
C ARG A 219 1.14 3.96 -8.47
N SER A 220 0.36 4.95 -8.88
CA SER A 220 -1.10 5.02 -8.72
C SER A 220 -1.81 3.75 -9.22
N THR A 221 -1.40 3.22 -10.38
CA THR A 221 -1.97 2.00 -10.97
C THR A 221 -1.52 0.76 -10.21
N ARG A 222 -0.24 0.68 -9.84
CA ARG A 222 0.34 -0.43 -9.06
C ARG A 222 -0.28 -0.52 -7.66
N ALA A 223 -0.54 0.60 -7.02
CA ALA A 223 -1.28 0.71 -5.76
C ALA A 223 -2.69 0.13 -5.89
N GLY A 224 -3.40 0.41 -6.99
CA GLY A 224 -4.70 -0.20 -7.28
C GLY A 224 -4.64 -1.72 -7.46
N TRP A 225 -3.63 -2.23 -8.17
CA TRP A 225 -3.44 -3.69 -8.31
C TRP A 225 -3.13 -4.38 -6.98
N LEU A 226 -2.34 -3.72 -6.13
CA LEU A 226 -2.04 -4.22 -4.79
C LEU A 226 -3.28 -4.19 -3.88
N ALA A 227 -4.08 -3.12 -3.91
CA ALA A 227 -5.32 -3.03 -3.15
C ALA A 227 -6.29 -4.17 -3.53
N ASN A 228 -6.40 -4.48 -4.83
CA ASN A 228 -7.23 -5.59 -5.31
C ASN A 228 -6.78 -6.95 -4.77
N ARG A 229 -5.46 -7.16 -4.57
CA ARG A 229 -4.93 -8.40 -3.96
C ARG A 229 -5.44 -8.59 -2.53
N PHE A 230 -5.42 -7.52 -1.73
CA PHE A 230 -5.95 -7.59 -0.37
C PHE A 230 -7.47 -7.70 -0.33
N ALA A 231 -8.16 -7.05 -1.28
CA ALA A 231 -9.61 -7.13 -1.40
C ALA A 231 -10.09 -8.56 -1.68
N ALA A 232 -9.33 -9.37 -2.43
CA ALA A 232 -9.71 -10.75 -2.82
C ALA A 232 -10.10 -11.67 -1.64
N GLY A 233 -9.68 -11.33 -0.41
CA GLY A 233 -10.12 -12.00 0.81
C GLY A 233 -9.34 -13.27 1.16
N ASP A 234 -8.24 -13.53 0.45
CA ASP A 234 -7.32 -14.64 0.71
C ASP A 234 -6.84 -14.64 2.17
N PRO A 235 -6.59 -15.81 2.79
CA PRO A 235 -6.14 -15.89 4.18
C PRO A 235 -4.73 -15.28 4.37
N ALA A 236 -3.90 -15.35 3.34
CA ALA A 236 -2.58 -14.75 3.32
C ALA A 236 -2.22 -14.23 1.92
N VAL A 237 -1.56 -13.09 1.87
CA VAL A 237 -1.13 -12.42 0.63
C VAL A 237 0.37 -12.20 0.69
N GLN A 238 1.10 -12.71 -0.31
CA GLN A 238 2.53 -12.49 -0.46
C GLN A 238 2.75 -11.30 -1.38
N VAL A 239 3.50 -10.31 -0.90
CA VAL A 239 3.76 -9.07 -1.64
C VAL A 239 5.25 -8.84 -1.74
N ASN A 240 5.73 -8.62 -2.96
CA ASN A 240 7.06 -8.13 -3.22
C ASN A 240 7.00 -6.60 -3.42
N SER A 241 7.43 -5.84 -2.40
CA SER A 241 7.40 -4.36 -2.43
C SER A 241 8.18 -3.77 -3.60
N ILE A 242 9.31 -4.39 -3.98
CA ILE A 242 10.17 -3.97 -5.10
C ILE A 242 9.43 -4.12 -6.44
N ALA A 243 8.71 -5.23 -6.63
CA ALA A 243 7.94 -5.46 -7.85
C ALA A 243 6.81 -4.42 -8.04
N TYR A 244 6.25 -3.91 -6.94
CA TYR A 244 5.27 -2.83 -6.98
C TYR A 244 5.90 -1.43 -6.97
N GLY A 245 7.21 -1.30 -6.70
CA GLY A 245 7.91 -0.03 -6.56
C GLY A 245 7.31 0.88 -5.48
N LEU A 246 6.70 0.27 -4.46
CA LEU A 246 6.09 0.95 -3.32
C LEU A 246 6.96 0.71 -2.08
N ASP A 247 7.01 1.72 -1.22
CA ASP A 247 7.65 1.61 0.09
C ASP A 247 6.97 0.48 0.91
N PRO A 248 7.73 -0.46 1.50
CA PRO A 248 7.20 -1.47 2.42
C PRO A 248 6.22 -0.91 3.46
N GLU A 249 6.45 0.30 3.96
CA GLU A 249 5.54 0.92 4.94
C GLU A 249 4.21 1.33 4.30
N LEU A 250 4.19 1.82 3.06
CA LEU A 250 2.94 2.09 2.33
C LEU A 250 2.17 0.80 2.06
N VAL A 251 2.87 -0.27 1.71
CA VAL A 251 2.27 -1.59 1.51
C VAL A 251 1.62 -2.07 2.80
N ALA A 252 2.32 -1.93 3.94
CA ALA A 252 1.79 -2.32 5.25
C ALA A 252 0.58 -1.48 5.68
N GLN A 253 0.62 -0.16 5.49
CA GLN A 253 -0.53 0.73 5.76
C GLN A 253 -1.74 0.37 4.89
N MET A 254 -1.50 0.06 3.61
CA MET A 254 -2.56 -0.39 2.69
C MET A 254 -3.14 -1.73 3.15
N ALA A 255 -2.29 -2.71 3.45
CA ALA A 255 -2.68 -4.05 3.90
C ALA A 255 -3.52 -3.99 5.18
N ALA A 256 -3.07 -3.22 6.18
CA ALA A 256 -3.79 -3.01 7.43
C ALA A 256 -5.20 -2.46 7.18
N GLY A 257 -5.34 -1.63 6.15
CA GLY A 257 -6.61 -1.10 5.71
C GLY A 257 -7.64 -2.12 5.23
N PHE A 258 -7.17 -3.30 4.82
CA PHE A 258 -7.99 -4.45 4.46
C PHE A 258 -8.01 -5.52 5.57
N GLY A 259 -7.47 -5.20 6.76
CA GLY A 259 -7.38 -6.12 7.90
C GLY A 259 -6.22 -7.12 7.81
N TYR A 260 -5.22 -6.86 6.97
CA TYR A 260 -4.04 -7.72 6.85
C TYR A 260 -2.85 -7.12 7.60
N PHE A 261 -2.11 -7.98 8.29
CA PHE A 261 -0.95 -7.60 9.08
C PHE A 261 0.22 -8.50 8.73
N HIS A 262 1.42 -7.94 8.73
CA HIS A 262 2.64 -8.70 8.53
C HIS A 262 3.29 -8.94 9.89
N THR A 263 3.61 -10.19 10.17
CA THR A 263 4.69 -10.52 11.12
C THR A 263 5.99 -10.20 10.38
N SER A 264 7.10 -9.91 11.06
CA SER A 264 8.40 -9.54 10.45
C SER A 264 9.05 -10.62 9.57
N TRP A 265 8.28 -11.58 9.08
CA TRP A 265 8.66 -12.62 8.13
C TRP A 265 8.92 -12.01 6.76
N ILE A 266 10.15 -11.56 6.57
CA ILE A 266 10.74 -11.37 5.26
C ILE A 266 11.19 -12.75 4.80
N ARG A 267 10.47 -13.35 3.86
CA ARG A 267 10.93 -14.57 3.23
C ARG A 267 12.00 -14.18 2.22
N HIS A 268 13.26 -14.32 2.61
CA HIS A 268 14.37 -14.26 1.67
C HIS A 268 14.36 -15.54 0.85
N LYS A 269 13.65 -15.53 -0.29
CA LYS A 269 13.79 -16.60 -1.28
C LYS A 269 15.14 -16.51 -2.01
N TYR A 270 15.63 -15.27 -2.16
CA TYR A 270 16.95 -14.89 -2.67
C TYR A 270 17.38 -13.57 -2.00
N GLU A 271 18.69 -13.25 -2.00
CA GLU A 271 19.27 -12.03 -1.41
C GLU A 271 18.61 -10.73 -1.92
N TRP A 272 18.06 -10.77 -3.13
CA TRP A 272 17.45 -9.63 -3.83
C TRP A 272 15.91 -9.61 -3.78
N GLN A 273 15.28 -10.59 -3.12
CA GLN A 273 13.82 -10.71 -3.03
C GLN A 273 13.37 -10.77 -1.58
N SER A 274 12.99 -9.62 -1.03
CA SER A 274 12.23 -9.52 0.22
C SER A 274 10.74 -9.64 -0.09
N GLU A 275 10.18 -10.85 0.06
CA GLU A 275 8.73 -11.04 0.07
C GLU A 275 8.19 -10.79 1.48
N ILE A 276 7.22 -9.90 1.60
CA ILE A 276 6.50 -9.63 2.83
C ILE A 276 5.22 -10.46 2.80
N VAL A 277 5.03 -11.29 3.81
CA VAL A 277 3.82 -12.10 3.96
C VAL A 277 2.84 -11.38 4.87
N PHE A 278 1.66 -11.09 4.32
CA PHE A 278 0.56 -10.49 5.04
C PHE A 278 -0.49 -11.54 5.37
N VAL A 279 -0.87 -11.64 6.64
CA VAL A 279 -1.89 -12.58 7.12
C VAL A 279 -3.12 -11.78 7.49
N ARG A 280 -4.30 -12.29 7.12
CA ARG A 280 -5.57 -11.66 7.48
C ARG A 280 -5.78 -11.78 8.99
N GLY A 281 -5.83 -10.65 9.69
CA GLY A 281 -6.18 -10.63 11.10
C GLY A 281 -7.65 -11.02 11.25
N THR A 282 -7.93 -12.10 11.97
CA THR A 282 -9.27 -12.31 12.51
C THR A 282 -9.44 -11.27 13.60
N LEU A 283 -10.21 -10.20 13.34
CA LEU A 283 -10.61 -9.24 14.36
C LEU A 283 -11.44 -9.96 15.42
N THR A 284 -10.78 -10.55 16.42
CA THR A 284 -11.43 -11.23 17.56
C THR A 284 -11.94 -10.27 18.62
N ASN A 285 -11.72 -8.96 18.48
CA ASN A 285 -12.17 -7.95 19.45
C ASN A 285 -13.32 -7.08 18.95
N GLY A 286 -14.24 -7.66 18.17
CA GLY A 286 -15.58 -7.11 17.98
C GLY A 286 -16.48 -7.38 19.19
N ARG A 287 -16.09 -6.90 20.39
CA ARG A 287 -17.08 -6.75 21.46
C ARG A 287 -17.90 -5.53 21.09
N SER A 288 -19.04 -5.80 20.47
CA SER A 288 -20.13 -4.86 20.26
C SER A 288 -20.29 -3.99 21.50
N SER A 289 -19.83 -2.74 21.41
CA SER A 289 -20.38 -1.67 22.23
C SER A 289 -21.73 -1.33 21.61
N ASP A 290 -22.73 -2.19 21.85
CA ASP A 290 -24.13 -1.86 21.71
C ASP A 290 -24.46 -0.84 22.81
N PRO A 291 -24.73 0.43 22.46
CA PRO A 291 -25.28 1.37 23.42
C PRO A 291 -26.79 1.18 23.46
N GLY A 292 -27.29 0.59 24.55
CA GLY A 292 -28.63 0.88 25.04
C GLY A 292 -29.77 0.05 24.44
N ALA A 293 -29.94 -1.14 24.99
CA ALA A 293 -31.29 -1.61 25.29
C ALA A 293 -31.89 -0.68 26.37
N ILE A 294 -32.54 0.40 25.92
CA ILE A 294 -33.51 1.11 26.77
C ILE A 294 -34.84 0.39 26.56
N GLY A 295 -35.09 -0.60 27.41
CA GLY A 295 -36.45 -1.03 27.68
C GLY A 295 -37.22 0.17 28.23
N ARG A 296 -38.31 0.53 27.57
CA ARG A 296 -39.33 1.40 28.17
C ARG A 296 -40.42 0.51 28.80
N PRO A 297 -40.98 0.95 29.93
CA PRO A 297 -41.99 0.23 30.69
C PRO A 297 -43.29 -0.01 29.92
#